data_AF-A0A512UMB6-F1
#
_entry.id   AF-A0A512UMB6-F1
#
_cell.length_a   1.000
_cell.length_b   1.000
_cell.length_c   1.000
_cell.angle_alpha   90.00
_cell.angle_beta   90.00
_cell.angle_gamma   90.00
#
_symmetry.space_group_name_H-M   'P 1'
#
loop_
_entity.id
_entity.type
_entity.pdbx_description
1 polymer ?
#
loop_
_entity_poly.entity_id
_entity_poly.type
_entity_poly.pdbx_seq_one_letter_code
_entity_poly.pdbx_strand_id
1 'polypeptide(L)'
;MKPQLPPLVIAITISVLISASNIEVNKDQPVQNHASIDLNRRYLHNQGQFLLQSIHRFKRDSQSPPNENVILATRLDGFVERLRSFINDTHFDVESFDDQFYDLKKVLSEISCCSNKINRTKELHQQLRFSKHMFRAMTESITLMKRFKPPDTPRAVQVPGYLPIYEIIELNVIALAMNNSYGELDVSIESYKKKILLLWRRLRFWKEEFKEVENVPSEIRRIYNIQVDQVETNLESLQSFHGEN
;
A
#
# COMPACT_ATOMS: atom_id res chain seq x y z
N MET A 1 -25.94 -4.34 56.52
CA MET A 1 -26.28 -4.31 55.08
C MET A 1 -25.43 -3.24 54.43
N LYS A 2 -24.47 -3.61 53.57
CA LYS A 2 -23.63 -2.65 52.83
C LYS A 2 -24.32 -2.33 51.49
N PRO A 3 -24.41 -1.06 51.06
CA PRO A 3 -25.02 -0.73 49.80
C PRO A 3 -24.10 -1.17 48.65
N GLN A 4 -24.67 -1.97 47.75
CA GLN A 4 -24.06 -2.43 46.51
C GLN A 4 -24.23 -1.31 45.48
N LEU A 5 -23.14 -0.62 45.12
CA LEU A 5 -23.14 0.38 44.06
C LEU A 5 -23.22 -0.31 42.69
N PRO A 6 -24.02 0.21 41.73
CA PRO A 6 -24.14 -0.38 40.40
C PRO A 6 -22.86 -0.12 39.58
N PRO A 7 -22.51 -1.03 38.64
CA PRO A 7 -21.37 -0.83 37.75
C PRO A 7 -21.62 0.35 36.82
N LEU A 8 -20.71 1.31 36.86
CA LEU A 8 -20.62 2.42 35.92
C LEU A 8 -20.27 1.85 34.54
N VAL A 9 -21.26 1.74 33.66
CA VAL A 9 -21.04 1.49 32.24
C VAL A 9 -20.53 2.80 31.65
N ILE A 10 -19.21 2.95 31.56
CA ILE A 10 -18.57 4.03 30.82
C ILE A 10 -18.77 3.72 29.34
N ALA A 11 -19.87 4.18 28.77
CA ALA A 11 -20.02 4.31 27.34
C ALA A 11 -19.07 5.43 26.88
N ILE A 12 -17.88 5.06 26.41
CA ILE A 12 -16.97 5.99 25.72
C ILE A 12 -17.60 6.27 24.35
N THR A 13 -18.44 7.30 24.29
CA THR A 13 -18.77 7.96 23.04
C THR A 13 -17.51 8.65 22.55
N ILE A 14 -16.82 8.05 21.57
CA ILE A 14 -15.75 8.69 20.81
C ILE A 14 -16.37 9.86 20.05
N SER A 15 -16.34 11.05 20.66
CA SER A 15 -16.66 12.30 19.98
C SER A 15 -15.44 12.68 19.15
N VAL A 16 -15.57 12.51 17.84
CA VAL A 16 -14.61 12.90 16.82
C VAL A 16 -14.42 14.42 16.89
N LEU A 17 -13.33 14.87 17.51
CA LEU A 17 -12.79 16.23 17.37
C LEU A 17 -11.90 16.28 16.12
N ILE A 18 -12.54 16.26 14.95
CA ILE A 18 -11.92 16.79 13.73
C ILE A 18 -12.30 18.27 13.68
N SER A 19 -11.37 19.11 14.12
CA SER A 19 -11.49 20.55 13.98
C SER A 19 -11.55 20.92 12.49
N ALA A 20 -12.73 21.42 12.12
CA ALA A 20 -13.07 22.26 10.99
C ALA A 20 -11.88 22.83 10.18
N SER A 21 -11.61 22.19 9.04
CA SER A 21 -11.37 22.94 7.81
C SER A 21 -12.68 22.84 7.03
N ASN A 22 -13.47 23.91 6.99
CA ASN A 22 -14.65 23.98 6.12
C ASN A 22 -14.17 23.98 4.67
N ILE A 23 -14.04 22.78 4.10
CA ILE A 23 -14.09 22.57 2.66
C ILE A 23 -15.54 22.15 2.41
N GLU A 24 -16.31 23.02 1.74
CA GLU A 24 -17.61 22.64 1.18
C GLU A 24 -17.40 21.47 0.21
N VAL A 25 -17.62 20.25 0.69
CA VAL A 25 -17.65 19.06 -0.15
C VAL A 25 -18.94 19.12 -0.95
N ASN A 26 -18.79 19.54 -2.21
CA ASN A 26 -19.80 19.47 -3.24
C ASN A 26 -20.25 18.00 -3.41
N LYS A 27 -21.48 17.69 -3.01
CA LYS A 27 -22.03 16.32 -2.98
C LYS A 27 -22.46 15.79 -4.36
N ASP A 28 -22.27 16.56 -5.43
CA ASP A 28 -22.72 16.20 -6.78
C ASP A 28 -21.59 15.75 -7.74
N GLN A 29 -20.39 15.42 -7.23
CA GLN A 29 -19.37 14.79 -8.07
C GLN A 29 -19.48 13.26 -8.06
N PRO A 30 -19.69 12.62 -9.23
CA PRO A 30 -19.71 11.16 -9.33
C PRO A 30 -18.33 10.57 -8.97
N VAL A 31 -18.34 9.49 -8.19
CA VAL A 31 -17.15 8.72 -7.79
C VAL A 31 -16.41 8.24 -9.05
N GLN A 32 -15.32 8.92 -9.42
CA GLN A 32 -14.55 8.65 -10.64
C GLN A 32 -13.58 7.45 -10.56
N ASN A 33 -13.57 6.67 -9.48
CA ASN A 33 -12.50 5.68 -9.27
C ASN A 33 -12.60 4.40 -10.11
N HIS A 34 -13.76 4.03 -10.66
CA HIS A 34 -13.86 2.78 -11.43
C HIS A 34 -13.29 2.86 -12.85
N ALA A 35 -13.33 4.01 -13.51
CA ALA A 35 -12.86 4.15 -14.89
C ALA A 35 -11.33 4.01 -15.03
N SER A 36 -10.57 4.45 -14.02
CA SER A 36 -9.10 4.42 -14.02
C SER A 36 -8.54 3.00 -13.88
N ILE A 37 -9.25 2.12 -13.17
CA ILE A 37 -8.82 0.73 -12.93
C ILE A 37 -8.94 -0.10 -14.23
N ASP A 38 -10.03 0.07 -14.98
CA ASP A 38 -10.23 -0.64 -16.25
C ASP A 38 -9.25 -0.23 -17.36
N LEU A 39 -8.81 1.04 -17.36
CA LEU A 39 -7.80 1.53 -18.31
C LEU A 39 -6.42 0.91 -18.03
N ASN A 40 -6.02 0.82 -16.77
CA ASN A 40 -4.78 0.16 -16.37
C ASN A 40 -4.78 -1.34 -16.68
N ARG A 41 -5.94 -2.00 -16.58
CA ARG A 41 -6.11 -3.40 -16.94
C ARG A 41 -5.84 -3.64 -18.43
N ARG A 42 -6.41 -2.81 -19.30
CA ARG A 42 -6.21 -2.89 -20.76
C ARG A 42 -4.77 -2.57 -21.15
N TYR A 43 -4.15 -1.60 -20.49
CA TYR A 43 -2.77 -1.18 -20.79
C TYR A 43 -1.74 -2.30 -20.58
N LEU A 44 -1.74 -2.95 -19.42
CA LEU A 44 -0.74 -4.00 -19.11
C LEU A 44 -1.00 -5.32 -19.84
N HIS A 45 -2.27 -5.70 -20.05
CA HIS A 45 -2.59 -6.90 -20.83
C HIS A 45 -2.10 -6.75 -22.27
N ASN A 46 -2.29 -5.57 -22.87
CA ASN A 46 -1.79 -5.27 -24.21
C ASN A 46 -0.26 -5.23 -24.26
N GLN A 47 0.42 -4.71 -23.22
CA GLN A 47 1.90 -4.71 -23.19
C GLN A 47 2.53 -6.11 -23.09
N GLY A 48 1.90 -7.04 -22.36
CA GLY A 48 2.41 -8.41 -22.25
C GLY A 48 2.41 -9.16 -23.58
N GLN A 49 1.33 -9.06 -24.36
CA GLN A 49 1.24 -9.67 -25.69
C GLN A 49 2.14 -8.95 -26.72
N PHE A 50 2.33 -7.64 -26.57
CA PHE A 50 3.14 -6.83 -27.47
C PHE A 50 4.62 -7.22 -27.46
N LEU A 51 5.19 -7.65 -26.32
CA LEU A 51 6.61 -8.02 -26.22
C LEU A 51 6.96 -9.27 -27.04
N LEU A 52 6.15 -10.33 -26.92
CA LEU A 52 6.34 -11.55 -27.70
C LEU A 52 6.13 -11.28 -29.20
N GLN A 53 5.15 -10.45 -29.56
CA GLN A 53 4.93 -10.08 -30.96
C GLN A 53 6.02 -9.14 -31.51
N SER A 54 6.56 -8.24 -30.70
CA SER A 54 7.62 -7.30 -31.11
C SER A 54 8.95 -8.00 -31.36
N ILE A 55 9.29 -9.02 -30.55
CA ILE A 55 10.46 -9.87 -30.78
C ILE A 55 10.34 -10.60 -32.13
N HIS A 56 9.13 -10.98 -32.54
CA HIS A 56 8.90 -11.66 -33.81
C HIS A 56 8.77 -10.74 -35.04
N ARG A 57 8.26 -9.50 -34.89
CA ARG A 57 8.07 -8.56 -36.01
C ARG A 57 9.30 -7.73 -36.39
N PHE A 58 10.22 -7.47 -35.48
CA PHE A 58 11.37 -6.58 -35.74
C PHE A 58 12.46 -7.16 -36.65
N LYS A 59 12.32 -8.39 -37.14
CA LYS A 59 13.33 -9.04 -37.99
C LYS A 59 13.37 -8.50 -39.44
N ARG A 60 12.56 -7.51 -39.81
CA ARG A 60 12.39 -7.08 -41.21
C ARG A 60 12.92 -5.68 -41.57
N ASP A 61 13.03 -4.77 -40.61
CA ASP A 61 13.48 -3.39 -40.87
C ASP A 61 14.71 -3.05 -40.02
N SER A 62 15.73 -2.47 -40.63
CA SER A 62 17.09 -2.24 -40.11
C SER A 62 17.22 -1.22 -38.96
N GLN A 63 16.24 -1.13 -38.06
CA GLN A 63 16.38 -0.39 -36.82
C GLN A 63 16.90 -1.33 -35.72
N SER A 64 17.96 -0.91 -35.03
CA SER A 64 18.50 -1.63 -33.87
C SER A 64 17.36 -1.96 -32.90
N PRO A 65 17.21 -3.22 -32.45
CA PRO A 65 16.12 -3.60 -31.56
C PRO A 65 16.13 -2.71 -30.31
N PRO A 66 14.95 -2.31 -29.79
CA PRO A 66 14.89 -1.54 -28.57
C PRO A 66 15.64 -2.27 -27.46
N ASN A 67 16.46 -1.55 -26.70
CA ASN A 67 17.24 -2.12 -25.61
C ASN A 67 16.29 -2.85 -24.64
N GLU A 68 16.44 -4.17 -24.53
CA GLU A 68 15.57 -5.03 -23.70
C GLU A 68 15.46 -4.52 -22.26
N ASN A 69 16.53 -3.88 -21.75
CA ASN A 69 16.55 -3.27 -20.42
C ASN A 69 15.52 -2.12 -20.29
N VAL A 70 15.37 -1.28 -21.32
CA VAL A 70 14.42 -0.15 -21.31
C VAL A 70 12.98 -0.65 -21.31
N ILE A 71 12.69 -1.70 -22.09
CA ILE A 71 11.37 -2.32 -22.10
C ILE A 71 11.05 -2.90 -20.72
N LEU A 72 12.01 -3.61 -20.11
CA LEU A 72 11.81 -4.21 -18.80
C LEU A 72 11.62 -3.16 -17.70
N ALA A 73 12.38 -2.06 -17.74
CA ALA A 73 12.25 -0.95 -16.79
C ALA A 73 10.85 -0.33 -16.88
N THR A 74 10.40 -0.03 -18.10
CA THR A 74 9.06 0.51 -18.36
C THR A 74 7.95 -0.41 -17.81
N ARG A 75 8.12 -1.74 -17.91
CA ARG A 75 7.16 -2.70 -17.34
C ARG A 75 7.17 -2.74 -15.82
N LEU A 76 8.34 -2.57 -15.21
CA LEU A 76 8.47 -2.49 -13.75
C LEU A 76 7.83 -1.20 -13.23
N ASP A 77 8.07 -0.07 -13.89
CA ASP A 77 7.43 1.20 -13.57
C ASP A 77 5.90 1.08 -13.63
N GLY A 78 5.36 0.58 -14.76
CA GLY A 78 3.92 0.38 -14.91
C GLY A 78 3.33 -0.63 -13.92
N PHE A 79 4.12 -1.62 -13.49
CA PHE A 79 3.69 -2.56 -12.45
C PHE A 79 3.59 -1.88 -11.07
N VAL A 80 4.59 -1.08 -10.69
CA VAL A 80 4.58 -0.32 -9.43
C VAL A 80 3.47 0.71 -9.42
N GLU A 81 3.25 1.44 -10.51
CA GLU A 81 2.13 2.38 -10.63
C GLU A 81 0.77 1.68 -10.48
N ARG A 82 0.63 0.46 -11.03
CA ARG A 82 -0.59 -0.33 -10.80
C ARG A 82 -0.74 -0.74 -9.33
N LEU A 83 0.33 -1.11 -8.64
CA LEU A 83 0.26 -1.39 -7.20
C LEU A 83 -0.14 -0.13 -6.41
N ARG A 84 0.42 1.03 -6.73
CA ARG A 84 0.07 2.32 -6.14
C ARG A 84 -1.38 2.70 -6.40
N SER A 85 -1.96 2.30 -7.53
CA SER A 85 -3.36 2.63 -7.86
C SER A 85 -4.40 2.04 -6.90
N PHE A 86 -4.04 1.02 -6.12
CA PHE A 86 -4.89 0.51 -5.03
C PHE A 86 -4.77 1.33 -3.74
N ILE A 87 -3.95 2.38 -3.74
CA ILE A 87 -3.57 3.12 -2.55
C ILE A 87 -3.95 4.59 -2.72
N ASN A 88 -4.75 5.00 -1.76
CA ASN A 88 -5.12 6.33 -1.38
C ASN A 88 -4.08 7.28 -0.83
N ASP A 89 -4.50 8.54 -0.65
CA ASP A 89 -3.92 9.41 0.36
C ASP A 89 -4.24 8.92 1.78
N THR A 90 -5.38 8.24 1.96
CA THR A 90 -5.84 7.85 3.29
C THR A 90 -6.02 6.35 3.48
N HIS A 91 -6.34 5.60 2.43
CA HIS A 91 -6.70 4.18 2.58
C HIS A 91 -6.07 3.24 1.54
N PHE A 92 -6.02 1.96 1.89
CA PHE A 92 -5.68 0.87 0.98
C PHE A 92 -6.96 0.15 0.52
N ASP A 93 -7.22 0.13 -0.79
CA ASP A 93 -8.34 -0.59 -1.39
C ASP A 93 -8.06 -2.10 -1.42
N VAL A 94 -8.31 -2.73 -0.27
CA VAL A 94 -8.11 -4.16 -0.02
C VAL A 94 -8.93 -5.01 -0.99
N GLU A 95 -10.17 -4.63 -1.26
CA GLU A 95 -11.10 -5.41 -2.09
C GLU A 95 -10.65 -5.42 -3.54
N SER A 96 -10.39 -4.24 -4.13
CA SER A 96 -9.93 -4.15 -5.52
C SER A 96 -8.57 -4.82 -5.73
N PHE A 97 -7.66 -4.75 -4.76
CA PHE A 97 -6.38 -5.45 -4.86
C PHE A 97 -6.56 -6.97 -4.81
N ASP A 98 -7.38 -7.47 -3.87
CA ASP A 98 -7.63 -8.91 -3.70
C ASP A 98 -8.24 -9.51 -4.96
N ASP A 99 -9.20 -8.82 -5.57
CA ASP A 99 -9.81 -9.19 -6.85
C ASP A 99 -8.78 -9.31 -7.99
N GLN A 100 -7.70 -8.53 -7.95
CA GLN A 100 -6.66 -8.52 -8.97
C GLN A 100 -5.40 -9.29 -8.58
N PHE A 101 -5.39 -9.96 -7.43
CA PHE A 101 -4.20 -10.61 -6.88
C PHE A 101 -3.54 -11.60 -7.87
N TYR A 102 -4.33 -12.48 -8.48
CA TYR A 102 -3.80 -13.50 -9.40
C TYR A 102 -3.24 -12.88 -10.70
N ASP A 103 -3.89 -11.84 -11.22
CA ASP A 103 -3.43 -11.11 -12.40
C ASP A 103 -2.10 -10.40 -12.12
N LEU A 104 -1.99 -9.70 -10.98
CA LEU A 104 -0.75 -9.04 -10.55
C LEU A 104 0.39 -10.05 -10.34
N LYS A 105 0.10 -11.17 -9.67
CA LYS A 105 1.08 -12.25 -9.46
C LYS A 105 1.61 -12.81 -10.78
N LYS A 106 0.72 -13.02 -11.76
CA LYS A 106 1.09 -13.49 -13.10
C LYS A 106 1.99 -12.48 -13.81
N VAL A 107 1.63 -11.20 -13.81
CA VAL A 107 2.44 -10.14 -14.44
C VAL A 107 3.83 -10.06 -13.82
N LEU A 108 3.94 -10.09 -12.49
CA LEU A 108 5.24 -10.06 -11.80
C LEU A 108 6.10 -11.31 -12.11
N SER A 109 5.46 -12.47 -12.26
CA SER A 109 6.13 -13.71 -12.66
C SER A 109 6.70 -13.62 -14.08
N GLU A 110 5.91 -13.10 -15.03
CA GLU A 110 6.36 -12.87 -16.42
C GLU A 110 7.53 -11.89 -16.48
N ILE A 111 7.43 -10.74 -15.80
CA ILE A 111 8.51 -9.75 -15.70
C ILE A 111 9.77 -10.39 -15.11
N SER A 112 9.64 -11.17 -14.03
CA SER A 112 10.75 -11.89 -13.41
C SER A 112 11.39 -12.91 -14.36
N CYS A 113 10.59 -13.64 -15.14
CA CYS A 113 11.08 -14.60 -16.12
C CYS A 113 11.86 -13.91 -17.24
N CYS A 114 11.34 -12.80 -17.79
CA CYS A 114 12.05 -11.98 -18.78
C CYS A 114 13.36 -11.44 -18.21
N SER A 115 13.34 -10.92 -16.99
CA SER A 115 14.49 -10.36 -16.29
C SER A 115 15.65 -11.35 -16.11
N ASN A 116 15.35 -12.64 -15.94
CA ASN A 116 16.37 -13.69 -15.81
C ASN A 116 17.03 -14.09 -17.14
N LYS A 117 16.47 -13.68 -18.29
CA LYS A 117 17.00 -14.01 -19.62
C LYS A 117 17.97 -12.97 -20.16
N ILE A 118 18.08 -11.81 -19.50
CA ILE A 118 18.88 -10.67 -19.97
C ILE A 118 19.99 -10.33 -18.97
N ASN A 119 21.04 -9.67 -19.46
CA ASN A 119 22.08 -9.09 -18.60
C ASN A 119 21.53 -7.80 -17.95
N ARG A 120 21.01 -7.94 -16.73
CA ARG A 120 20.42 -6.83 -15.96
C ARG A 120 21.44 -5.79 -15.57
N THR A 121 21.04 -4.53 -15.68
CA THR A 121 21.73 -3.42 -14.99
C THR A 121 21.42 -3.45 -13.49
N LYS A 122 22.16 -2.66 -12.70
CA LYS A 122 21.93 -2.54 -11.25
C LYS A 122 20.56 -1.95 -10.96
N GLU A 123 20.16 -0.97 -11.75
CA GLU A 123 18.90 -0.24 -11.66
C GLU A 123 17.71 -1.19 -11.86
N LEU A 124 17.76 -2.05 -12.88
CA LEU A 124 16.72 -3.07 -13.10
C LEU A 124 16.64 -4.09 -11.98
N HIS A 125 17.78 -4.47 -11.39
CA HIS A 125 17.79 -5.36 -10.24
C HIS A 125 17.09 -4.70 -9.04
N GLN A 126 17.36 -3.42 -8.80
CA GLN A 126 16.71 -2.63 -7.75
C GLN A 126 15.21 -2.49 -7.99
N GLN A 127 14.78 -2.11 -9.19
CA GLN A 127 13.36 -1.99 -9.54
C GLN A 127 12.60 -3.31 -9.35
N LEU A 128 13.16 -4.44 -9.83
CA LEU A 128 12.55 -5.76 -9.66
C LEU A 128 12.47 -6.15 -8.19
N ARG A 129 13.51 -5.86 -7.40
CA ARG A 129 13.54 -6.11 -5.95
C ARG A 129 12.44 -5.30 -5.26
N PHE A 130 12.33 -4.01 -5.55
CA PHE A 130 11.32 -3.15 -4.96
C PHE A 130 9.90 -3.58 -5.36
N SER A 131 9.66 -3.84 -6.65
CA SER A 131 8.36 -4.34 -7.16
C SER A 131 7.90 -5.61 -6.44
N LYS A 132 8.82 -6.56 -6.20
CA LYS A 132 8.55 -7.79 -5.44
C LYS A 132 8.25 -7.49 -3.97
N HIS A 133 9.00 -6.56 -3.38
CA HIS A 133 8.81 -6.16 -1.99
C HIS A 133 7.44 -5.53 -1.78
N MET A 134 7.04 -4.57 -2.63
CA MET A 134 5.75 -3.90 -2.56
C MET A 134 4.58 -4.85 -2.77
N PHE A 135 4.64 -5.70 -3.80
CA PHE A 135 3.60 -6.71 -4.03
C PHE A 135 3.44 -7.67 -2.84
N ARG A 136 4.56 -8.12 -2.26
CA ARG A 136 4.54 -8.99 -1.08
C ARG A 136 3.94 -8.27 0.14
N ALA A 137 4.37 -7.04 0.42
CA ALA A 137 3.86 -6.25 1.54
C ALA A 137 2.34 -6.07 1.45
N MET A 138 1.81 -5.69 0.28
CA MET A 138 0.37 -5.57 0.08
C MET A 138 -0.38 -6.90 0.27
N THR A 139 0.18 -8.01 -0.23
CA THR A 139 -0.40 -9.36 -0.05
C THR A 139 -0.46 -9.79 1.42
N GLU A 140 0.64 -9.57 2.14
CA GLU A 140 0.75 -9.86 3.57
C GLU A 140 -0.22 -8.99 4.37
N SER A 141 -0.32 -7.70 4.03
CA SER A 141 -1.26 -6.75 4.63
C SER A 141 -2.71 -7.20 4.48
N ILE A 142 -3.14 -7.64 3.30
CA ILE A 142 -4.51 -8.17 3.12
C ILE A 142 -4.76 -9.40 3.96
N THR A 143 -3.79 -10.32 4.03
CA THR A 143 -3.92 -11.53 4.84
C THR A 143 -4.14 -11.17 6.32
N LEU A 144 -3.39 -10.18 6.83
CA LEU A 144 -3.55 -9.68 8.20
C LEU A 144 -4.86 -8.90 8.37
N MET A 145 -5.20 -8.00 7.44
CA MET A 145 -6.43 -7.20 7.49
C MET A 145 -7.69 -8.08 7.45
N LYS A 146 -7.70 -9.15 6.66
CA LYS A 146 -8.79 -10.14 6.66
C LYS A 146 -8.91 -10.87 7.99
N ARG A 147 -7.78 -11.18 8.64
CA ARG A 147 -7.76 -11.78 9.99
C ARG A 147 -8.34 -10.84 11.05
N PHE A 148 -8.16 -9.52 10.88
CA PHE A 148 -8.61 -8.48 11.81
C PHE A 148 -9.84 -7.71 11.33
N LYS A 149 -10.50 -8.16 10.25
CA LYS A 149 -11.67 -7.48 9.70
C LYS A 149 -12.74 -7.42 10.80
N PRO A 150 -13.29 -6.23 11.11
CA PRO A 150 -14.42 -6.16 12.01
C PRO A 150 -15.51 -7.08 11.46
N PRO A 151 -16.09 -7.94 12.30
CA PRO A 151 -17.13 -8.84 11.83
C PRO A 151 -18.32 -8.02 11.30
N ASP A 152 -18.83 -8.40 10.13
CA ASP A 152 -20.04 -7.78 9.55
C ASP A 152 -21.29 -8.01 10.43
N THR A 153 -21.17 -8.88 11.45
CA THR A 153 -22.24 -9.18 12.40
C THR A 153 -21.96 -8.53 13.77
N PRO A 154 -22.95 -7.83 14.37
CA PRO A 154 -22.81 -7.19 15.68
C PRO A 154 -22.51 -8.13 16.87
N ARG A 155 -22.51 -9.45 16.65
CA ARG A 155 -22.40 -10.47 17.71
C ARG A 155 -21.04 -11.13 17.81
N ALA A 156 -20.13 -10.89 16.87
CA ALA A 156 -18.80 -11.49 16.95
C ALA A 156 -17.93 -10.70 17.93
N VAL A 157 -17.23 -11.44 18.80
CA VAL A 157 -16.35 -10.90 19.83
C VAL A 157 -15.24 -10.12 19.15
N GLN A 158 -15.23 -8.79 19.30
CA GLN A 158 -14.13 -7.97 18.84
C GLN A 158 -12.91 -8.25 19.71
N VAL A 159 -11.82 -8.68 19.08
CA VAL A 159 -10.55 -8.88 19.77
C VAL A 159 -9.99 -7.51 20.14
N PRO A 160 -9.71 -7.22 21.42
CA PRO A 160 -9.14 -5.92 21.81
C PRO A 160 -7.88 -5.60 20.99
N GLY A 161 -7.84 -4.38 20.44
CA GLY A 161 -6.68 -3.88 19.69
C GLY A 161 -6.71 -4.16 18.19
N TYR A 162 -7.78 -4.75 17.64
CA TYR A 162 -7.88 -5.00 16.19
C TYR A 162 -7.82 -3.72 15.35
N LEU A 163 -8.49 -2.65 15.79
CA LEU A 163 -8.58 -1.40 15.03
C LEU A 163 -7.20 -0.71 14.89
N PRO A 164 -6.43 -0.47 15.97
CA PRO A 164 -5.07 0.06 15.82
C PRO A 164 -4.17 -0.81 14.94
N ILE A 165 -4.31 -2.14 14.99
CA ILE A 165 -3.53 -3.03 14.12
C ILE A 165 -3.89 -2.84 12.66
N TYR A 166 -5.18 -2.82 12.34
CA TYR A 166 -5.67 -2.61 10.98
C TYR A 166 -5.09 -1.31 10.40
N GLU A 167 -5.10 -0.25 11.20
CA GLU A 167 -4.61 1.07 10.82
C GLU A 167 -3.09 1.13 10.66
N ILE A 168 -2.30 0.48 11.52
CA ILE A 168 -0.84 0.40 11.33
C ILE A 168 -0.49 -0.42 10.08
N ILE A 169 -1.21 -1.50 9.79
CA ILE A 169 -1.02 -2.28 8.55
C ILE A 169 -1.30 -1.41 7.32
N GLU A 170 -2.38 -0.63 7.35
CA GLU A 170 -2.71 0.31 6.28
C GLU A 170 -1.63 1.38 6.11
N LEU A 171 -1.18 1.99 7.21
CA LEU A 171 -0.12 2.98 7.20
C LEU A 171 1.19 2.44 6.61
N ASN A 172 1.49 1.16 6.83
CA ASN A 172 2.68 0.51 6.26
C ASN A 172 2.61 0.49 4.72
N VAL A 173 1.44 0.11 4.18
CA VAL A 173 1.21 0.08 2.73
C VAL A 173 1.25 1.49 2.14
N ILE A 174 0.64 2.48 2.80
CA ILE A 174 0.65 3.88 2.35
C ILE A 174 2.08 4.44 2.38
N ALA A 175 2.85 4.20 3.45
CA ALA A 175 4.24 4.64 3.54
C ALA A 175 5.10 4.03 2.41
N LEU A 176 4.86 2.75 2.08
CA LEU A 176 5.58 2.10 0.98
C LEU A 176 5.25 2.71 -0.39
N ALA A 177 4.00 3.13 -0.60
CA ALA A 177 3.52 3.77 -1.83
C ALA A 177 4.05 5.20 -2.05
N MET A 178 4.72 5.78 -1.05
CA MET A 178 5.44 7.05 -1.18
C MET A 178 6.74 6.90 -1.97
N ASN A 179 7.15 5.66 -2.29
CA ASN A 179 8.35 5.39 -3.07
C ASN A 179 8.03 5.24 -4.56
N ASN A 180 8.99 5.59 -5.41
CA ASN A 180 8.99 5.34 -6.85
C ASN A 180 9.32 3.87 -7.16
N SER A 181 9.41 3.52 -8.45
CA SER A 181 9.72 2.15 -8.88
C SER A 181 11.09 1.62 -8.48
N TYR A 182 12.01 2.50 -8.07
CA TYR A 182 13.35 2.17 -7.57
C TYR A 182 13.38 1.97 -6.04
N GLY A 183 12.27 2.21 -5.35
CA GLY A 183 12.20 2.15 -3.89
C GLY A 183 12.81 3.35 -3.19
N GLU A 184 12.86 4.49 -3.88
CA GLU A 184 13.30 5.79 -3.36
C GLU A 184 12.09 6.71 -3.22
N LEU A 185 12.18 7.73 -2.36
CA LEU A 185 11.09 8.70 -2.18
C LEU A 185 10.68 9.33 -3.53
N ASP A 186 9.40 9.21 -3.87
CA ASP A 186 8.84 9.80 -5.08
C ASP A 186 8.52 11.29 -4.85
N VAL A 187 9.48 12.14 -5.18
CA VAL A 187 9.33 13.60 -5.09
C VAL A 187 8.34 14.18 -6.11
N SER A 188 7.87 13.38 -7.07
CA SER A 188 6.82 13.80 -7.99
C SER A 188 5.42 13.78 -7.36
N ILE A 189 5.27 13.12 -6.20
CA ILE A 189 4.02 13.14 -5.42
C ILE A 189 3.76 14.57 -4.93
N GLU A 190 2.60 15.11 -5.31
CA GLU A 190 2.18 16.43 -4.84
C GLU A 190 2.13 16.46 -3.30
N SER A 191 2.74 17.49 -2.73
CA SER A 191 2.78 17.70 -1.28
C SER A 191 3.40 16.53 -0.49
N TYR A 192 4.34 15.76 -1.07
CA TYR A 192 4.94 14.59 -0.43
C TYR A 192 5.43 14.85 1.00
N LYS A 193 6.07 16.01 1.28
CA LYS A 193 6.54 16.37 2.63
C LYS A 193 5.40 16.44 3.64
N LYS A 194 4.29 17.06 3.26
CA LYS A 194 3.09 17.16 4.10
C LYS A 194 2.50 15.77 4.32
N LYS A 195 2.46 14.92 3.30
CA LYS A 195 1.98 13.53 3.41
C LYS A 195 2.84 12.72 4.39
N ILE A 196 4.17 12.77 4.28
CA ILE A 196 5.09 12.11 5.25
C ILE A 196 4.84 12.61 6.68
N LEU A 197 4.70 13.92 6.88
CA LEU A 197 4.39 14.47 8.21
C LEU A 197 3.04 13.96 8.75
N LEU A 198 2.03 13.84 7.90
CA LEU A 198 0.73 13.28 8.28
C LEU A 198 0.83 11.79 8.63
N LEU A 199 1.63 11.01 7.91
CA LEU A 199 1.87 9.61 8.24
C LEU A 199 2.54 9.45 9.61
N TRP A 200 3.55 10.26 9.94
CA TRP A 200 4.16 10.28 11.28
C TRP A 200 3.16 10.62 12.39
N ARG A 201 2.26 11.59 12.13
CA ARG A 201 1.21 11.95 13.09
C ARG A 201 0.21 10.81 13.28
N ARG A 202 -0.24 10.16 12.21
CA ARG A 202 -1.13 8.99 12.26
C ARG A 202 -0.46 7.83 13.02
N LEU A 203 0.80 7.54 12.73
CA LEU A 203 1.57 6.51 13.44
C LEU A 203 1.64 6.80 14.94
N ARG A 204 2.01 8.03 15.33
CA ARG A 204 2.07 8.41 16.74
C ARG A 204 0.72 8.29 17.43
N PHE A 205 -0.34 8.75 16.78
CA PHE A 205 -1.71 8.64 17.30
C PHE A 205 -2.05 7.18 17.60
N TRP A 206 -1.89 6.27 16.63
CA TRP A 206 -2.21 4.86 16.82
C TRP A 206 -1.31 4.16 17.84
N LYS A 207 -0.05 4.59 17.99
CA LYS A 207 0.85 4.13 19.08
C LYS A 207 0.33 4.51 20.46
N GLU A 208 -0.23 5.70 20.64
CA GLU A 208 -0.83 6.06 21.93
C GLU A 208 -2.16 5.32 22.13
N GLU A 209 -3.04 5.28 21.13
CA GLU A 209 -4.32 4.55 21.23
C GLU A 209 -4.12 3.07 21.59
N PHE A 210 -3.13 2.39 21.01
CA PHE A 210 -2.88 0.98 21.31
C PHE A 210 -2.35 0.73 22.72
N LYS A 211 -1.68 1.71 23.36
CA LYS A 211 -1.22 1.58 24.76
C LYS A 211 -2.39 1.54 25.74
N GLU A 212 -3.46 2.28 25.43
CA GLU A 212 -4.65 2.38 26.26
C GLU A 212 -5.58 1.16 26.11
N VAL A 213 -5.34 0.28 25.14
CA VAL A 213 -6.13 -0.95 24.98
C VAL A 213 -5.73 -2.00 26.01
N GLU A 214 -6.63 -2.28 26.94
CA GLU A 214 -6.49 -3.34 27.93
C GLU A 214 -6.77 -4.73 27.35
N ASN A 215 -6.22 -5.77 28.00
CA ASN A 215 -6.50 -7.18 27.70
C ASN A 215 -6.19 -7.63 26.25
N VAL A 216 -5.28 -6.93 25.56
CA VAL A 216 -4.79 -7.33 24.23
C VAL A 216 -3.97 -8.62 24.33
N PRO A 217 -4.33 -9.68 23.58
CA PRO A 217 -3.54 -10.91 23.56
C PRO A 217 -2.09 -10.66 23.13
N SER A 218 -1.14 -11.43 23.67
CA SER A 218 0.29 -11.25 23.39
C SER A 218 0.67 -11.39 21.91
N GLU A 219 -0.01 -12.29 21.19
CA GLU A 219 0.16 -12.44 19.73
C GLU A 219 -0.22 -11.18 18.96
N ILE A 220 -1.33 -10.55 19.35
CA ILE A 220 -1.86 -9.32 18.75
C ILE A 220 -0.89 -8.16 19.00
N ARG A 221 -0.38 -8.04 20.22
CA ARG A 221 0.67 -7.07 20.58
C ARG A 221 1.96 -7.27 19.77
N ARG A 222 2.37 -8.52 19.55
CA ARG A 222 3.56 -8.83 18.73
C ARG A 222 3.36 -8.39 17.28
N ILE A 223 2.21 -8.71 16.68
CA ILE A 223 1.90 -8.32 15.29
C ILE A 223 1.88 -6.79 15.18
N TYR A 224 1.23 -6.10 16.12
CA TYR A 224 1.22 -4.64 16.18
C TYR A 224 2.62 -4.04 16.18
N ASN A 225 3.49 -4.50 17.08
CA ASN A 225 4.86 -3.99 17.19
C ASN A 225 5.66 -4.21 15.91
N ILE A 226 5.55 -5.39 15.28
CA ILE A 226 6.22 -5.67 14.00
C ILE A 226 5.77 -4.68 12.92
N GLN A 227 4.48 -4.38 12.86
CA GLN A 227 3.95 -3.43 11.87
C GLN A 227 4.39 -2.00 12.19
N VAL A 228 4.43 -1.60 13.46
CA VAL A 228 4.97 -0.28 13.88
C VAL A 228 6.43 -0.14 13.44
N ASP A 229 7.28 -1.13 13.74
CA ASP A 229 8.70 -1.08 13.39
C ASP A 229 8.89 -0.97 11.86
N GLN A 230 8.04 -1.65 11.08
CA GLN A 230 8.05 -1.55 9.61
C GLN A 230 7.66 -0.16 9.12
N VAL A 231 6.59 0.43 9.67
CA VAL A 231 6.18 1.80 9.33
C VAL A 231 7.28 2.79 9.70
N GLU A 232 7.88 2.68 10.88
CA GLU A 232 8.99 3.54 11.31
C GLU A 232 10.17 3.45 10.37
N THR A 233 10.62 2.23 10.06
CA THR A 233 11.71 2.00 9.10
C THR A 233 11.41 2.62 7.73
N ASN A 234 10.18 2.46 7.24
CA ASN A 234 9.75 3.04 5.97
C ASN A 234 9.69 4.57 6.03
N LEU A 235 9.20 5.16 7.12
CA LEU A 235 9.11 6.61 7.24
C LEU A 235 10.47 7.28 7.49
N GLU A 236 11.38 6.62 8.19
CA GLU A 236 12.76 7.06 8.39
C GLU A 236 13.53 7.04 7.07
N SER A 237 13.37 6.00 6.25
CA SER A 237 13.99 5.93 4.94
C SER A 237 13.50 7.04 4.01
N LEU A 238 12.24 7.47 4.13
CA LEU A 238 11.71 8.62 3.38
C LEU A 238 12.27 9.97 3.88
N GLN A 239 12.67 10.08 5.16
CA GLN A 239 13.20 11.32 5.74
C GLN A 239 14.69 11.53 5.48
N SER A 240 15.49 10.46 5.46
CA SER A 240 16.94 10.57 5.27
C SER A 240 17.33 11.23 3.94
N PHE A 241 16.50 11.12 2.91
CA PHE A 241 16.68 11.80 1.61
C PHE A 241 16.59 13.33 1.68
N HIS A 242 16.19 13.94 2.80
CA HIS A 242 16.06 15.39 2.93
C HIS A 242 17.26 16.10 3.55
N GLY A 243 18.24 15.36 4.08
CA GLY A 243 19.38 15.94 4.80
C GLY A 243 20.59 16.36 3.96
N GLU A 244 20.60 16.08 2.65
CA GLU A 244 21.81 16.19 1.80
C GLU A 244 21.76 17.31 0.73
N ASN A 245 20.76 18.20 0.74
CA ASN A 245 20.67 19.35 -0.17
C ASN A 245 20.48 20.66 0.59
#